data_AF-A0A7J9Y127-F1
#
_entry.id   AF-A0A7J9Y127-F1
#
_cell.length_a   1.000
_cell.length_b   1.000
_cell.length_c   1.000
_cell.angle_alpha   90.00
_cell.angle_beta   90.00
_cell.angle_gamma   90.00
#
_symmetry.space_group_name_H-M   'P 1'
#
loop_
_entity.id
_entity.type
_entity.pdbx_description
1 polymer ?
#
loop_
_entity_poly.entity_id
_entity_poly.type
_entity_poly.pdbx_seq_one_letter_code
_entity_poly.pdbx_strand_id
1 'polypeptide(L)'
;MQRDHSGDAGPTTQSAQAGGAASAVQMGGCRAVPVKSWVPDPKNPSRELPGRTIYTSSLVTPPVLAVEPVPGGSRVRVKETSAALAPIEMRFLDQGRHASTSGGRPDFHGQVCPDPYLADGLTRCVPGKFPIVYDVTEPGSALIRRGEEEHCADYIIAFLLTLGSVASEVNRLAQSGKTFASRAAAQKELSKTVKIPPQSWRTYFECLVKRVTAERDDWLKLHTLMKPRPERVRIESDATGAKVALYPVLLPGVGKHSSIELILKALPACNAEVGWKP
;
A
#
# COMPACT_ATOMS: atom_id res chain seq x y z
N MET A 1 6.52 -44.19 47.54
CA MET A 1 5.71 -44.71 46.41
C MET A 1 5.78 -43.65 45.30
N GLN A 2 6.83 -43.48 44.52
CA GLN A 2 7.51 -44.41 43.59
C GLN A 2 6.54 -45.21 42.72
N ARG A 3 6.34 -44.73 41.48
CA ARG A 3 6.39 -45.51 40.24
C ARG A 3 6.83 -44.59 39.10
N ASP A 4 8.03 -44.88 38.62
CA ASP A 4 8.57 -44.51 37.32
C ASP A 4 7.72 -45.08 36.19
N HIS A 5 7.67 -44.42 35.03
CA HIS A 5 7.67 -45.07 33.71
C HIS A 5 8.35 -44.17 32.67
N SER A 6 9.54 -44.62 32.26
CA SER A 6 10.20 -44.45 30.96
C SER A 6 9.17 -44.52 29.82
N GLY A 7 9.23 -43.76 28.72
CA GLY A 7 10.37 -43.48 27.87
C GLY A 7 10.07 -44.14 26.52
N ASP A 8 9.86 -43.35 25.47
CA ASP A 8 10.10 -43.83 24.11
C ASP A 8 10.33 -42.65 23.15
N ALA A 9 11.48 -42.72 22.49
CA ALA A 9 11.95 -41.77 21.50
C ALA A 9 11.38 -42.16 20.13
N GLY A 10 10.55 -41.29 19.56
CA GLY A 10 10.06 -41.38 18.18
C GLY A 10 10.87 -40.50 17.22
N PRO A 11 10.99 -40.88 15.95
CA PRO A 11 12.15 -40.57 15.10
C PRO A 11 12.19 -39.14 14.58
N THR A 12 13.41 -38.61 14.55
CA THR A 12 13.85 -37.46 13.75
C THR A 12 13.55 -37.68 12.27
N THR A 13 12.49 -37.05 11.76
CA THR A 13 12.32 -36.82 10.33
C THR A 13 13.19 -35.62 9.93
N GLN A 14 14.42 -35.91 9.48
CA GLN A 14 15.17 -34.99 8.64
C GLN A 14 14.39 -34.83 7.33
N SER A 15 13.63 -33.75 7.22
CA SER A 15 13.10 -33.29 5.95
C SER A 15 14.26 -32.80 5.10
N ALA A 16 14.55 -33.57 4.05
CA ALA A 16 15.52 -33.25 3.02
C ALA A 16 15.23 -31.85 2.47
N GLN A 17 16.26 -31.01 2.44
CA GLN A 17 16.28 -29.78 1.64
C GLN A 17 16.17 -30.16 0.17
N ALA A 18 14.94 -30.17 -0.34
CA ALA A 18 14.71 -29.99 -1.76
C ALA A 18 15.18 -28.56 -2.11
N GLY A 19 16.16 -28.45 -3.00
CA GLY A 19 16.53 -27.18 -3.63
C GLY A 19 15.32 -26.63 -4.39
N GLY A 20 14.47 -25.89 -3.69
CA GLY A 20 13.30 -25.25 -4.26
C GLY A 20 13.76 -24.19 -5.25
N ALA A 21 13.31 -24.33 -6.50
CA ALA A 21 13.38 -23.23 -7.46
C ALA A 21 12.78 -21.99 -6.78
N ALA A 22 13.61 -20.99 -6.52
CA ALA A 22 13.15 -19.74 -5.94
C ALA A 22 12.02 -19.19 -6.83
N SER A 23 10.86 -18.88 -6.24
CA SER A 23 9.71 -18.38 -6.98
C SER A 23 10.13 -17.23 -7.89
N ALA A 24 9.82 -17.34 -9.19
CA ALA A 24 10.07 -16.32 -10.21
C ALA A 24 9.48 -14.95 -9.86
N VAL A 25 8.45 -14.95 -9.01
CA VAL A 25 7.79 -13.74 -8.53
C VAL A 25 7.87 -13.75 -7.00
N GLN A 26 8.52 -12.73 -6.44
CA GLN A 26 8.69 -12.56 -5.00
C GLN A 26 7.84 -11.38 -4.51
N MET A 27 7.10 -11.59 -3.43
CA MET A 27 6.20 -10.60 -2.85
C MET A 27 6.61 -10.33 -1.41
N GLY A 28 7.04 -9.11 -1.10
CA GLY A 28 7.43 -8.71 0.25
C GLY A 28 6.26 -8.61 1.25
N GLY A 29 5.02 -8.68 0.77
CA GLY A 29 3.81 -8.62 1.58
C GLY A 29 3.48 -7.24 2.13
N CYS A 30 2.32 -7.15 2.79
CA CYS A 30 1.86 -5.95 3.50
C CYS A 30 2.11 -6.13 4.99
N ARG A 31 2.78 -5.18 5.63
CA ARG A 31 2.95 -5.14 7.08
C ARG A 31 2.13 -3.99 7.66
N ALA A 32 1.10 -4.35 8.42
CA ALA A 32 0.31 -3.41 9.22
C ALA A 32 1.14 -2.90 10.41
N VAL A 33 1.28 -1.59 10.55
CA VAL A 33 2.00 -0.94 11.65
C VAL A 33 1.10 0.13 12.29
N PRO A 34 0.46 -0.18 13.44
CA PRO A 34 -0.27 0.83 14.20
C PRO A 34 0.70 1.88 14.73
N VAL A 35 0.34 3.15 14.65
CA VAL A 35 1.15 4.29 15.13
C VAL A 35 0.38 5.11 16.15
N LYS A 36 1.12 5.68 17.11
CA LYS A 36 0.56 6.55 18.17
C LYS A 36 0.54 8.04 17.79
N SER A 37 1.12 8.41 16.64
CA SER A 37 1.21 9.79 16.16
C SER A 37 0.80 9.88 14.69
N TRP A 38 0.32 11.06 14.29
CA TRP A 38 -0.02 11.37 12.91
C TRP A 38 1.12 11.05 11.94
N VAL A 39 0.77 10.53 10.76
CA VAL A 39 1.75 10.27 9.71
C VAL A 39 1.93 11.54 8.88
N PRO A 40 3.16 12.06 8.71
CA PRO A 40 3.40 13.23 7.87
C PRO A 40 3.18 12.89 6.39
N ASP A 41 2.50 13.80 5.68
CA ASP A 41 2.39 13.75 4.22
C ASP A 41 3.75 14.14 3.60
N PRO A 42 4.37 13.28 2.77
CA PRO A 42 5.67 13.56 2.16
C PRO A 42 5.62 14.72 1.17
N LYS A 43 4.45 15.00 0.57
CA LYS A 43 4.24 16.11 -0.38
C LYS A 43 4.01 17.42 0.37
N ASN A 44 3.50 17.35 1.59
CA ASN A 44 3.24 18.52 2.42
C ASN A 44 3.42 18.15 3.91
N PRO A 45 4.61 18.34 4.50
CA PRO A 45 4.86 17.97 5.90
C PRO A 45 3.97 18.66 6.93
N SER A 46 3.29 19.76 6.56
CA SER A 46 2.31 20.43 7.42
C SER A 46 0.94 19.74 7.44
N ARG A 47 0.71 18.78 6.53
CA ARG A 47 -0.51 17.96 6.46
C ARG A 47 -0.31 16.64 7.19
N GLU A 48 -1.32 16.32 7.99
CA GLU A 48 -1.38 15.09 8.77
C GLU A 48 -2.29 14.07 8.09
N LEU A 49 -1.84 12.82 8.07
CA LEU A 49 -2.59 11.69 7.51
C LEU A 49 -2.93 10.69 8.62
N PRO A 50 -4.19 10.19 8.67
CA PRO A 50 -4.58 9.16 9.62
C PRO A 50 -3.91 7.82 9.33
N GLY A 51 -3.53 7.59 8.07
CA GLY A 51 -2.81 6.42 7.61
C GLY A 51 -2.00 6.75 6.37
N ARG A 52 -1.03 5.89 6.09
CA ARG A 52 -0.22 5.94 4.89
C ARG A 52 0.40 4.59 4.60
N THR A 53 0.25 4.16 3.36
CA THR A 53 0.95 3.00 2.83
C THR A 53 2.26 3.47 2.20
N ILE A 54 3.36 2.94 2.74
CA ILE A 54 4.72 3.28 2.36
C ILE A 54 5.24 2.15 1.47
N TYR A 55 5.48 2.52 0.22
CA TYR A 55 6.11 1.68 -0.78
C TYR A 55 7.41 2.36 -1.25
N THR A 56 8.51 1.59 -1.29
CA THR A 56 9.82 2.09 -1.69
C THR A 56 10.16 1.61 -3.09
N SER A 57 9.94 2.46 -4.09
CA SER A 57 10.13 2.07 -5.50
C SER A 57 11.54 1.65 -5.86
N SER A 58 12.55 2.20 -5.18
CA SER A 58 13.96 1.83 -5.39
C SER A 58 14.26 0.37 -5.04
N LEU A 59 13.45 -0.27 -4.20
CA LEU A 59 13.61 -1.65 -3.76
C LEU A 59 12.85 -2.67 -4.62
N VAL A 60 12.16 -2.23 -5.68
CA VAL A 60 11.54 -3.14 -6.65
C VAL A 60 12.56 -3.63 -7.64
N THR A 61 12.59 -4.96 -7.81
CA THR A 61 13.43 -5.64 -8.79
C THR A 61 12.61 -5.96 -10.02
N PRO A 62 12.80 -5.26 -11.15
CA PRO A 62 12.14 -5.61 -12.40
C PRO A 62 12.76 -6.89 -13.00
N PRO A 63 12.02 -7.64 -13.81
CA PRO A 63 12.58 -8.74 -14.58
C PRO A 63 13.57 -8.23 -15.62
N VAL A 64 14.50 -9.11 -16.04
CA VAL A 64 15.51 -8.82 -17.05
C VAL A 64 15.43 -9.87 -18.14
N LEU A 65 15.27 -9.43 -19.39
CA LEU A 65 15.46 -10.32 -20.54
C LEU A 65 16.95 -10.58 -20.75
N ALA A 66 17.49 -11.62 -20.11
CA ALA A 66 18.86 -12.08 -20.33
C ALA A 66 18.89 -13.28 -21.30
N VAL A 67 19.99 -13.41 -22.04
CA VAL A 67 20.25 -14.56 -22.91
C VAL A 67 21.64 -15.11 -22.65
N GLU A 68 21.85 -16.38 -22.96
CA GLU A 68 23.15 -17.03 -22.89
C GLU A 68 23.42 -17.87 -24.14
N PRO A 69 24.70 -18.01 -24.54
CA PRO A 69 25.05 -18.80 -25.72
C PRO A 69 24.74 -20.28 -25.51
N VAL A 70 24.30 -20.93 -26.57
CA VAL A 70 24.15 -22.39 -26.62
C VAL A 70 25.53 -23.01 -26.89
N PRO A 71 25.99 -24.01 -26.11
CA PRO A 71 27.29 -24.64 -26.32
C PRO A 71 27.46 -25.14 -27.77
N GLY A 72 28.59 -24.81 -28.39
CA GLY A 72 28.93 -25.26 -29.75
C GLY A 72 28.19 -24.56 -30.90
N GLY A 73 27.48 -23.45 -30.65
CA GLY A 73 26.75 -22.73 -31.70
C GLY A 73 26.75 -21.21 -31.58
N SER A 74 26.25 -20.54 -32.61
CA SER A 74 26.06 -19.08 -32.68
C SER A 74 24.72 -18.60 -32.10
N ARG A 75 23.90 -19.53 -31.59
CA ARG A 75 22.55 -19.25 -31.08
C ARG A 75 22.57 -18.96 -29.59
N VAL A 76 21.53 -18.29 -29.12
CA VAL A 76 21.31 -17.98 -27.71
C VAL A 76 20.01 -18.61 -27.20
N ARG A 77 19.94 -18.88 -25.91
CA ARG A 77 18.71 -19.24 -25.19
C ARG A 77 18.38 -18.18 -24.16
N VAL A 78 17.11 -18.02 -23.83
CA VAL A 78 16.65 -17.07 -22.81
C VAL A 78 16.95 -17.66 -21.42
N LYS A 79 17.48 -16.84 -20.52
CA LYS A 79 17.67 -17.22 -19.12
C LYS A 79 16.40 -16.96 -18.33
N GLU A 80 16.20 -17.75 -17.27
CA GLU A 80 15.19 -17.43 -16.27
C GLU A 80 15.50 -16.08 -15.61
N THR A 81 14.44 -15.41 -15.17
CA THR A 81 14.47 -14.13 -14.48
C THR A 81 13.56 -14.19 -13.25
N SER A 82 13.73 -13.21 -12.37
CA SER A 82 12.80 -12.95 -11.28
C SER A 82 12.26 -11.52 -11.34
N ALA A 83 11.10 -11.30 -10.73
CA ALA A 83 10.64 -9.98 -10.32
C ALA A 83 10.36 -9.99 -8.81
N ALA A 84 10.64 -8.88 -8.12
CA ALA A 84 10.39 -8.77 -6.69
C ALA A 84 9.73 -7.44 -6.33
N LEU A 85 8.66 -7.53 -5.52
CA LEU A 85 8.04 -6.39 -4.85
C LEU A 85 8.59 -6.32 -3.43
N ALA A 86 9.14 -5.17 -3.04
CA ALA A 86 9.62 -4.95 -1.69
C ALA A 86 8.47 -5.02 -0.65
N PRO A 87 8.76 -5.28 0.63
CA PRO A 87 7.76 -5.17 1.69
C PRO A 87 7.10 -3.79 1.70
N ILE A 88 5.79 -3.78 1.87
CA ILE A 88 4.97 -2.57 1.94
C ILE A 88 4.58 -2.35 3.40
N GLU A 89 4.81 -1.15 3.91
CA GLU A 89 4.47 -0.80 5.29
C GLU A 89 3.19 0.04 5.32
N MET A 90 2.13 -0.47 5.94
CA MET A 90 0.85 0.21 6.11
C MET A 90 0.82 0.85 7.50
N ARG A 91 1.14 2.14 7.59
CA ARG A 91 1.03 2.89 8.85
C ARG A 91 -0.38 3.41 9.02
N PHE A 92 -0.96 3.26 10.21
CA PHE A 92 -2.28 3.81 10.52
C PHE A 92 -2.37 4.20 11.99
N LEU A 93 -3.13 5.25 12.30
CA LEU A 93 -3.41 5.64 13.67
C LEU A 93 -4.09 4.48 14.40
N ASP A 94 -3.48 4.07 15.51
CA ASP A 94 -4.08 3.13 16.44
C ASP A 94 -5.29 3.77 17.14
N GLN A 95 -6.03 2.99 17.91
CA GLN A 95 -7.03 3.55 18.81
C GLN A 95 -6.38 4.42 19.91
N GLY A 96 -7.11 5.47 20.31
CA GLY A 96 -6.74 6.38 21.38
C GLY A 96 -6.77 7.86 20.99
N ARG A 97 -6.15 8.68 21.84
CA ARG A 97 -6.13 10.14 21.69
C ARG A 97 -4.89 10.58 20.91
N HIS A 98 -5.11 11.34 19.85
CA HIS A 98 -4.07 11.85 18.97
C HIS A 98 -4.22 13.37 18.82
N ALA A 99 -3.32 14.11 19.46
CA ALA A 99 -3.24 15.56 19.27
C ALA A 99 -2.80 15.86 17.82
N SER A 100 -3.52 16.77 17.16
CA SER A 100 -3.10 17.32 15.88
C SER A 100 -1.86 18.19 16.07
N THR A 101 -0.82 17.87 15.31
CA THR A 101 0.47 18.57 15.22
C THR A 101 0.50 19.61 14.09
N SER A 102 -0.47 19.61 13.17
CA SER A 102 -0.55 20.57 12.05
C SER A 102 -0.80 22.03 12.47
N GLY A 103 -0.90 22.32 13.78
CA GLY A 103 -0.96 23.68 14.31
C GLY A 103 -2.24 24.46 13.98
N GLY A 104 -3.13 23.87 13.17
CA GLY A 104 -4.45 24.38 12.90
C GLY A 104 -5.27 24.37 14.19
N ARG A 105 -5.49 25.55 14.75
CA ARG A 105 -6.55 25.76 15.74
C ARG A 105 -7.75 26.30 14.96
N PRO A 106 -8.73 25.46 14.58
CA PRO A 106 -9.91 25.95 13.89
C PRO A 106 -10.50 27.06 14.75
N ASP A 107 -10.78 28.18 14.11
CA ASP A 107 -11.53 29.24 14.76
C ASP A 107 -12.99 28.82 14.73
N PHE A 108 -13.49 28.35 15.87
CA PHE A 108 -14.90 28.07 16.01
C PHE A 108 -15.59 29.41 16.32
N HIS A 109 -15.83 30.18 15.27
CA HIS A 109 -16.57 31.45 15.33
C HIS A 109 -18.01 31.26 15.85
N GLY A 110 -18.54 30.03 15.75
CA GLY A 110 -19.75 29.61 16.42
C GLY A 110 -19.43 29.11 17.81
N GLN A 111 -20.15 29.64 18.80
CA GLN A 111 -20.29 29.14 20.16
C GLN A 111 -19.98 27.64 20.28
N VAL A 112 -18.84 27.28 20.89
CA VAL A 112 -18.55 25.88 21.20
C VAL A 112 -18.98 25.57 22.62
N CYS A 113 -20.02 24.77 22.73
CA CYS A 113 -20.69 24.54 24.00
C CYS A 113 -20.02 23.38 24.73
N PRO A 114 -19.65 23.56 26.02
CA PRO A 114 -19.30 22.44 26.88
C PRO A 114 -20.42 21.39 26.86
N ASP A 115 -20.05 20.13 27.12
CA ASP A 115 -21.00 19.02 27.21
C ASP A 115 -22.22 19.40 28.07
N PRO A 116 -23.47 19.30 27.57
CA PRO A 116 -24.68 19.63 28.33
C PRO A 116 -24.87 18.75 29.58
N TYR A 117 -24.08 17.68 29.76
CA TYR A 117 -24.07 16.84 30.96
C TYR A 117 -23.08 17.29 32.05
N LEU A 118 -22.31 18.38 31.84
CA LEU A 118 -21.55 19.04 32.90
C LEU A 118 -22.51 19.95 33.69
N ALA A 119 -22.69 19.59 34.97
CA ALA A 119 -23.92 19.75 35.73
C ALA A 119 -24.14 21.11 36.41
N ASP A 120 -23.70 22.23 35.85
CA ASP A 120 -23.68 23.52 36.56
C ASP A 120 -24.44 24.67 35.87
N GLY A 121 -25.24 24.41 34.83
CA GLY A 121 -26.24 25.37 34.33
C GLY A 121 -25.65 26.69 33.77
N LEU A 122 -24.33 26.74 33.59
CA LEU A 122 -23.58 27.88 33.04
C LEU A 122 -22.80 27.43 31.80
N THR A 123 -23.47 26.76 30.86
CA THR A 123 -22.88 26.29 29.61
C THR A 123 -22.75 27.45 28.61
N ARG A 124 -21.92 28.46 28.93
CA ARG A 124 -21.56 29.50 27.97
C ARG A 124 -20.58 28.93 26.97
N CYS A 125 -21.02 28.84 25.74
CA CYS A 125 -20.18 28.39 24.65
C CYS A 125 -19.06 29.42 24.42
N VAL A 126 -17.80 28.98 24.45
CA VAL A 126 -16.64 29.90 24.42
C VAL A 126 -16.14 30.02 22.97
N PRO A 127 -16.19 31.21 22.35
CA PRO A 127 -15.56 31.44 21.06
C PRO A 127 -14.04 31.39 21.22
N GLY A 128 -13.34 30.73 20.28
CA GLY A 128 -11.89 30.69 20.34
C GLY A 128 -11.24 29.61 19.48
N LYS A 129 -9.90 29.62 19.57
CA LYS A 129 -9.00 28.71 18.87
C LYS A 129 -8.50 27.65 19.83
N PHE A 130 -8.91 26.41 19.60
CA PHE A 130 -8.54 25.28 20.45
C PHE A 130 -7.65 24.29 19.68
N PRO A 131 -6.65 23.65 20.33
CA PRO A 131 -5.97 22.53 19.73
C PRO A 131 -6.97 21.39 19.50
N ILE A 132 -6.87 20.71 18.37
CA ILE A 132 -7.71 19.55 18.04
C ILE A 132 -7.07 18.29 18.61
N VAL A 133 -7.81 17.57 19.45
CA VAL A 133 -7.47 16.21 19.84
C VAL A 133 -8.45 15.26 19.18
N TYR A 134 -7.94 14.34 18.37
CA TYR A 134 -8.76 13.31 17.76
C TYR A 134 -8.85 12.08 18.65
N ASP A 135 -10.06 11.63 18.96
CA ASP A 135 -10.29 10.36 19.67
C ASP A 135 -10.61 9.28 18.64
N VAL A 136 -9.62 8.45 18.32
CA VAL A 136 -9.73 7.35 17.35
C VAL A 136 -10.29 6.14 18.09
N THR A 137 -11.55 5.82 17.79
CA THR A 137 -12.19 4.60 18.30
C THR A 137 -11.58 3.34 17.67
N GLU A 138 -11.75 2.17 18.30
CA GLU A 138 -11.33 0.88 17.72
C GLU A 138 -11.90 0.66 16.30
N PRO A 139 -13.22 0.84 16.04
CA PRO A 139 -13.76 0.72 14.69
C PRO A 139 -13.16 1.75 13.72
N GLY A 140 -12.76 2.91 14.24
CA GLY A 140 -12.15 3.95 13.45
C GLY A 140 -10.74 3.61 13.00
N SER A 141 -9.89 3.14 13.92
CA SER A 141 -8.57 2.62 13.59
C SER A 141 -8.65 1.46 12.60
N ALA A 142 -9.59 0.53 12.80
CA ALA A 142 -9.82 -0.57 11.87
C ALA A 142 -10.24 -0.10 10.47
N LEU A 143 -11.05 0.96 10.36
CA LEU A 143 -11.42 1.53 9.06
C LEU A 143 -10.25 2.22 8.37
N ILE A 144 -9.42 2.97 9.10
CA ILE A 144 -8.18 3.55 8.56
C ILE A 144 -7.26 2.44 8.04
N ARG A 145 -7.03 1.39 8.84
CA ARG A 145 -6.25 0.22 8.44
C ARG A 145 -6.77 -0.39 7.13
N ARG A 146 -8.09 -0.58 6.99
CA ARG A 146 -8.67 -1.14 5.75
C ARG A 146 -8.42 -0.24 4.53
N GLY A 147 -8.42 1.08 4.71
CA GLY A 147 -8.02 2.01 3.63
C GLY A 147 -6.56 1.78 3.19
N GLU A 148 -5.65 1.57 4.14
CA GLU A 148 -4.26 1.23 3.83
C GLU A 148 -4.10 -0.17 3.21
N GLU A 149 -4.95 -1.13 3.57
CA GLU A 149 -5.00 -2.44 2.91
C GLU A 149 -5.38 -2.33 1.44
N GLU A 150 -6.28 -1.41 1.07
CA GLU A 150 -6.60 -1.13 -0.33
C GLU A 150 -5.42 -0.55 -1.10
N HIS A 151 -4.65 0.36 -0.49
CA HIS A 151 -3.40 0.84 -1.09
C HIS A 151 -2.37 -0.27 -1.29
N CYS A 152 -2.22 -1.15 -0.31
CA CYS A 152 -1.31 -2.28 -0.46
C CYS A 152 -1.79 -3.22 -1.59
N ALA A 153 -3.09 -3.47 -1.67
CA ALA A 153 -3.68 -4.24 -2.76
C ALA A 153 -3.43 -3.58 -4.13
N ASP A 154 -3.53 -2.26 -4.23
CA ASP A 154 -3.21 -1.51 -5.46
C ASP A 154 -1.77 -1.81 -5.92
N TYR A 155 -0.79 -1.77 -5.02
CA TYR A 155 0.61 -2.04 -5.33
C TYR A 155 0.86 -3.50 -5.72
N ILE A 156 0.27 -4.44 -4.97
CA ILE A 156 0.38 -5.87 -5.23
C ILE A 156 -0.20 -6.21 -6.60
N ILE A 157 -1.41 -5.73 -6.90
CA ILE A 157 -2.10 -6.04 -8.14
C ILE A 157 -1.39 -5.36 -9.32
N ALA A 158 -0.98 -4.10 -9.18
CA ALA A 158 -0.20 -3.42 -10.22
C ALA A 158 1.10 -4.17 -10.52
N PHE A 159 1.79 -4.68 -9.50
CA PHE A 159 3.01 -5.47 -9.67
C PHE A 159 2.74 -6.79 -10.40
N LEU A 160 1.73 -7.55 -9.97
CA LEU A 160 1.37 -8.83 -10.58
C LEU A 160 0.95 -8.68 -12.05
N LEU A 161 0.15 -7.66 -12.37
CA LEU A 161 -0.29 -7.38 -13.74
C LEU A 161 0.82 -6.83 -14.64
N THR A 162 1.94 -6.37 -14.07
CA THR A 162 3.07 -5.82 -14.82
C THR A 162 4.32 -6.68 -14.67
N LEU A 163 5.21 -6.35 -13.74
CA LEU A 163 6.52 -6.99 -13.56
C LEU A 163 6.40 -8.49 -13.29
N GLY A 164 5.41 -8.92 -12.50
CA GLY A 164 5.14 -10.34 -12.25
C GLY A 164 4.74 -11.08 -13.52
N SER A 165 3.79 -10.55 -14.28
CA SER A 165 3.37 -11.11 -15.58
C SER A 165 4.52 -11.17 -16.60
N VAL A 166 5.33 -10.11 -16.68
CA VAL A 166 6.52 -10.08 -17.54
C VAL A 166 7.53 -11.15 -17.14
N ALA A 167 7.83 -11.31 -15.85
CA ALA A 167 8.74 -12.35 -15.37
C ALA A 167 8.24 -13.75 -15.76
N SER A 168 6.94 -14.00 -15.59
CA SER A 168 6.30 -15.25 -16.00
C SER A 168 6.46 -15.53 -17.50
N GLU A 169 6.28 -14.52 -18.35
CA GLU A 169 6.44 -14.68 -19.80
C GLU A 169 7.89 -14.92 -20.23
N VAL A 170 8.86 -14.23 -19.59
CA VAL A 170 10.29 -14.49 -19.83
C VAL A 170 10.66 -15.91 -19.42
N ASN A 171 10.17 -16.38 -18.28
CA ASN A 171 10.44 -17.74 -17.79
C ASN A 171 9.75 -18.80 -18.64
N ARG A 172 8.52 -18.55 -19.10
CA ARG A 172 7.85 -19.42 -20.08
C ARG A 172 8.69 -19.55 -21.36
N LEU A 173 9.29 -18.45 -21.83
CA LEU A 173 10.19 -18.47 -22.99
C LEU A 173 11.49 -19.22 -22.71
N ALA A 174 12.10 -19.05 -21.54
CA ALA A 174 13.29 -19.77 -21.10
C ALA A 174 13.06 -21.29 -21.03
N GLN A 175 11.95 -21.70 -20.40
CA GLN A 175 11.57 -23.10 -20.19
C GLN A 175 11.14 -23.81 -21.47
N SER A 176 10.75 -23.07 -22.51
CA SER A 176 10.41 -23.65 -23.82
C SER A 176 11.59 -24.35 -24.52
N GLY A 177 12.83 -24.10 -24.09
CA GLY A 177 14.04 -24.62 -24.74
C GLY A 177 14.33 -24.01 -26.11
N LYS A 178 13.53 -23.03 -26.57
CA LYS A 178 13.69 -22.37 -27.86
C LYS A 178 15.00 -21.58 -27.90
N THR A 179 15.73 -21.74 -29.01
CA THR A 179 16.96 -20.98 -29.27
C THR A 179 16.73 -19.91 -30.33
N PHE A 180 17.50 -18.83 -30.24
CA PHE A 180 17.37 -17.63 -31.07
C PHE A 180 18.70 -17.27 -31.73
N ALA A 181 18.64 -16.58 -32.86
CA ALA A 181 19.85 -16.08 -33.53
C ALA A 181 20.56 -14.98 -32.71
N SER A 182 19.84 -14.25 -31.86
CA SER A 182 20.38 -13.16 -31.04
C SER A 182 19.42 -12.79 -29.91
N ARG A 183 19.86 -11.92 -28.99
CA ARG A 183 18.99 -11.29 -27.99
C ARG A 183 17.83 -10.52 -28.62
N ALA A 184 18.07 -9.82 -29.74
CA ALA A 184 17.03 -9.07 -30.43
C ALA A 184 15.95 -9.99 -31.02
N ALA A 185 16.33 -11.17 -31.52
CA ALA A 185 15.38 -12.18 -31.99
C ALA A 185 14.54 -12.76 -30.83
N ALA A 186 15.16 -13.00 -29.67
CA ALA A 186 14.43 -13.41 -28.46
C ALA A 186 13.46 -12.33 -27.98
N GLN A 187 13.87 -11.06 -27.99
CA GLN A 187 13.01 -9.93 -27.66
C GLN A 187 11.82 -9.83 -28.61
N LYS A 188 12.04 -9.96 -29.93
CA LYS A 188 10.97 -9.95 -30.92
C LYS A 188 9.95 -11.06 -30.69
N GLU A 189 10.42 -12.24 -30.26
CA GLU A 189 9.53 -13.34 -29.87
C GLU A 189 8.71 -13.01 -28.62
N LEU A 190 9.36 -12.50 -27.56
CA LEU A 190 8.71 -12.08 -26.33
C LEU A 190 7.66 -10.97 -26.58
N SER A 191 7.93 -10.06 -27.51
CA SER A 191 7.00 -8.99 -27.92
C SER A 191 5.69 -9.49 -28.56
N LYS A 192 5.57 -10.79 -28.83
CA LYS A 192 4.28 -11.38 -29.22
C LYS A 192 3.30 -11.41 -28.05
N THR A 193 3.77 -11.61 -26.82
CA THR A 193 2.95 -11.62 -25.59
C THR A 193 3.13 -10.36 -24.76
N VAL A 194 4.38 -9.94 -24.51
CA VAL A 194 4.70 -8.73 -23.73
C VAL A 194 4.93 -7.54 -24.66
N LYS A 195 3.90 -6.71 -24.84
CA LYS A 195 3.93 -5.57 -25.79
C LYS A 195 4.78 -4.38 -25.31
N ILE A 196 5.11 -4.33 -24.03
CA ILE A 196 5.91 -3.26 -23.44
C ILE A 196 7.39 -3.60 -23.61
N PRO A 197 8.23 -2.68 -24.09
CA PRO A 197 9.64 -2.98 -24.31
C PRO A 197 10.40 -3.12 -22.98
N PRO A 198 11.47 -3.94 -22.91
CA PRO A 198 12.16 -4.26 -21.65
C PRO A 198 12.62 -3.07 -20.81
N GLN A 199 13.10 -2.01 -21.45
CA GLN A 199 13.55 -0.80 -20.78
C GLN A 199 12.42 -0.01 -20.10
N SER A 200 11.17 -0.26 -20.46
CA SER A 200 9.99 0.47 -19.96
C SER A 200 9.18 -0.31 -18.92
N TRP A 201 9.55 -1.56 -18.60
CA TRP A 201 8.78 -2.39 -17.66
C TRP A 201 8.64 -1.74 -16.28
N ARG A 202 9.75 -1.24 -15.72
CA ARG A 202 9.75 -0.53 -14.43
C ARG A 202 8.90 0.74 -14.49
N THR A 203 9.13 1.58 -15.49
CA THR A 203 8.42 2.85 -15.67
C THR A 203 6.92 2.64 -15.81
N TYR A 204 6.50 1.58 -16.52
CA TYR A 204 5.09 1.24 -16.67
C TYR A 204 4.43 0.89 -15.34
N PHE A 205 5.09 0.05 -14.53
CA PHE A 205 4.63 -0.28 -13.19
C PHE A 205 4.56 0.94 -12.27
N GLU A 206 5.60 1.78 -12.27
CA GLU A 206 5.63 3.03 -11.48
C GLU A 206 4.53 4.01 -11.90
N CYS A 207 4.22 4.08 -13.20
CA CYS A 207 3.10 4.87 -13.70
C CYS A 207 1.77 4.39 -13.11
N LEU A 208 1.50 3.08 -13.13
CA LEU A 208 0.25 2.54 -12.57
C LEU A 208 0.14 2.83 -11.07
N VAL A 209 1.18 2.54 -10.30
CA VAL A 209 1.25 2.82 -8.86
C VAL A 209 0.95 4.30 -8.56
N LYS A 210 1.61 5.21 -9.29
CA LYS A 210 1.43 6.65 -9.12
C LYS A 210 0.00 7.08 -9.44
N ARG A 211 -0.56 6.62 -10.55
CA ARG A 211 -1.90 7.02 -10.99
C ARG A 211 -3.00 6.46 -10.10
N VAL A 212 -2.92 5.19 -9.71
CA VAL A 212 -3.89 4.57 -8.81
C VAL A 212 -3.87 5.26 -7.44
N THR A 213 -2.69 5.54 -6.90
CA THR A 213 -2.57 6.30 -5.64
C THR A 213 -3.20 7.70 -5.77
N ALA A 214 -2.92 8.41 -6.87
CA ALA A 214 -3.51 9.74 -7.10
C ALA A 214 -5.04 9.67 -7.27
N GLU A 215 -5.55 8.68 -8.00
CA GLU A 215 -7.00 8.49 -8.16
C GLU A 215 -7.68 8.29 -6.80
N ARG A 216 -7.13 7.41 -5.97
CA ARG A 216 -7.66 7.07 -4.65
C ARG A 216 -7.57 8.25 -3.66
N ASP A 217 -6.40 8.86 -3.53
CA ASP A 217 -6.13 9.86 -2.47
C ASP A 217 -6.37 11.29 -2.90
N ASP A 218 -6.04 11.62 -4.15
CA ASP A 218 -6.06 12.99 -4.63
C ASP A 218 -7.38 13.34 -5.31
N TRP A 219 -7.98 12.44 -6.09
CA TRP A 219 -9.21 12.71 -6.84
C TRP A 219 -10.47 12.28 -6.08
N LEU A 220 -10.54 11.02 -5.68
CA LEU A 220 -11.70 10.47 -4.99
C LEU A 220 -11.70 10.80 -3.49
N LYS A 221 -10.55 11.28 -2.96
CA LYS A 221 -10.34 11.60 -1.54
C LYS A 221 -10.77 10.46 -0.62
N LEU A 222 -10.66 9.20 -1.08
CA LEU A 222 -11.26 8.05 -0.41
C LEU A 222 -10.68 7.82 0.97
N HIS A 223 -9.42 8.24 1.19
CA HIS A 223 -8.67 8.07 2.45
C HIS A 223 -8.31 9.39 3.16
N THR A 224 -8.89 10.52 2.72
CA THR A 224 -8.71 11.82 3.39
C THR A 224 -9.76 12.02 4.48
N LEU A 225 -9.33 12.40 5.69
CA LEU A 225 -10.27 12.78 6.74
C LEU A 225 -11.15 13.95 6.30
N MET A 226 -12.44 13.85 6.58
CA MET A 226 -13.35 14.97 6.39
C MET A 226 -13.04 16.06 7.42
N LYS A 227 -13.12 17.33 7.01
CA LYS A 227 -13.00 18.45 7.96
C LYS A 227 -14.08 18.31 9.03
N PRO A 228 -13.73 18.38 10.33
CA PRO A 228 -14.72 18.38 11.39
C PRO A 228 -15.62 19.61 11.21
N ARG A 229 -16.93 19.38 11.21
CA ARG A 229 -17.91 20.47 11.19
C ARG A 229 -18.24 20.88 12.63
N PRO A 230 -18.37 22.18 12.95
CA PRO A 230 -18.59 22.66 14.32
C PRO A 230 -19.73 21.94 15.06
N GLU A 231 -20.81 21.62 14.36
CA GLU A 231 -21.98 20.93 14.89
C GLU A 231 -21.75 19.44 15.25
N ARG A 232 -20.56 18.90 14.93
CA ARG A 232 -20.16 17.51 15.20
C ARG A 232 -18.91 17.39 16.10
N VAL A 233 -18.42 18.52 16.61
CA VAL A 233 -17.27 18.58 17.52
C VAL A 233 -17.79 18.67 18.95
N ARG A 234 -17.26 17.82 19.84
CA ARG A 234 -17.56 17.91 21.28
C ARG A 234 -16.35 18.47 21.99
N ILE A 235 -16.44 19.68 22.52
CA ILE A 235 -15.40 20.17 23.44
C ILE A 235 -15.66 19.56 24.80
N GLU A 236 -14.84 18.58 25.17
CA GLU A 236 -14.70 18.23 26.58
C GLU A 236 -13.89 19.34 27.25
N SER A 237 -14.49 20.03 28.20
CA SER A 237 -13.87 21.12 28.96
C SER A 237 -12.89 20.55 30.00
N ASP A 238 -11.78 19.99 29.54
CA ASP A 238 -10.55 20.07 30.32
C ASP A 238 -9.69 21.19 29.72
N ALA A 239 -8.76 21.75 30.49
CA ALA A 239 -7.96 22.91 30.12
C ALA A 239 -7.01 22.68 28.91
N THR A 240 -7.18 21.59 28.16
CA THR A 240 -6.19 21.07 27.21
C THR A 240 -6.61 21.17 25.73
N GLY A 241 -7.90 21.33 25.39
CA GLY A 241 -8.29 21.54 23.98
C GLY A 241 -9.71 21.18 23.57
N ALA A 242 -9.99 21.34 22.28
CA ALA A 242 -11.23 20.88 21.65
C ALA A 242 -11.06 19.42 21.21
N LYS A 243 -12.04 18.58 21.53
CA LYS A 243 -11.98 17.15 21.20
C LYS A 243 -12.87 16.84 20.00
N VAL A 244 -12.33 16.07 19.07
CA VAL A 244 -13.05 15.60 17.89
C VAL A 244 -12.99 14.09 17.93
N ALA A 245 -14.06 13.45 18.38
CA ALA A 245 -14.16 12.01 18.21
C ALA A 245 -14.22 11.67 16.72
N LEU A 246 -13.30 10.83 16.25
CA LEU A 246 -13.34 10.30 14.88
C LEU A 246 -14.34 9.16 14.83
N TYR A 247 -15.60 9.55 14.70
CA TYR A 247 -16.68 8.62 14.39
C TYR A 247 -16.56 8.13 12.94
N PRO A 248 -17.07 6.92 12.62
CA PRO A 248 -17.06 6.37 11.26
C PRO A 248 -17.57 7.31 10.16
N VAL A 249 -18.48 8.24 10.49
CA VAL A 249 -19.02 9.24 9.54
C VAL A 249 -18.01 10.33 9.12
N LEU A 250 -16.94 10.52 9.90
CA LEU A 250 -15.84 11.44 9.59
C LEU A 250 -14.65 10.72 8.95
N LEU A 251 -14.72 9.39 8.91
CA LEU A 251 -13.68 8.56 8.37
C LEU A 251 -13.83 8.38 6.86
N PRO A 252 -12.74 7.98 6.22
CA PRO A 252 -12.72 7.93 4.77
C PRO A 252 -13.60 6.80 4.21
N GLY A 253 -14.02 6.94 2.96
CA GLY A 253 -14.85 5.96 2.28
C GLY A 253 -14.03 4.78 1.76
N VAL A 254 -13.94 3.71 2.56
CA VAL A 254 -13.26 2.46 2.19
C VAL A 254 -14.24 1.51 1.49
N GLY A 255 -13.76 0.72 0.52
CA GLY A 255 -14.50 -0.38 -0.12
C GLY A 255 -15.32 0.01 -1.34
N LYS A 256 -15.30 1.28 -1.75
CA LYS A 256 -16.15 1.77 -2.85
C LYS A 256 -15.59 1.48 -4.25
N HIS A 257 -14.27 1.42 -4.39
CA HIS A 257 -13.60 1.19 -5.68
C HIS A 257 -12.54 0.12 -5.52
N SER A 258 -12.67 -0.94 -6.32
CA SER A 258 -11.69 -2.02 -6.29
C SER A 258 -10.35 -1.58 -6.88
N SER A 259 -9.24 -2.11 -6.38
CA SER A 259 -7.91 -1.86 -6.95
C SER A 259 -7.83 -2.18 -8.45
N ILE A 260 -8.53 -3.25 -8.90
CA ILE A 260 -8.59 -3.63 -10.31
C ILE A 260 -9.27 -2.53 -11.15
N GLU A 261 -10.39 -1.99 -10.70
CA GLU A 261 -11.10 -0.91 -11.40
C GLU A 261 -10.19 0.31 -11.58
N LEU A 262 -9.49 0.73 -10.52
CA LEU A 262 -8.57 1.86 -10.57
C LEU A 262 -7.38 1.60 -11.50
N ILE A 263 -6.84 0.37 -11.49
CA ILE A 263 -5.76 -0.02 -12.40
C ILE A 263 -6.24 0.01 -13.85
N LEU A 264 -7.40 -0.58 -14.15
CA LEU A 264 -7.97 -0.58 -15.49
C LEU A 264 -8.21 0.85 -16.01
N LYS A 265 -8.67 1.76 -15.14
CA LYS A 265 -8.81 3.18 -15.46
C LYS A 265 -7.46 3.86 -15.76
N ALA A 266 -6.39 3.45 -15.08
CA ALA A 266 -5.04 4.01 -15.27
C ALA A 266 -4.32 3.49 -16.52
N LEU A 267 -4.68 2.30 -17.03
CA LEU A 267 -3.99 1.64 -18.15
C LEU A 267 -3.82 2.55 -19.39
N PRO A 268 -4.86 3.18 -19.97
CA PRO A 268 -4.71 3.92 -21.22
C PRO A 268 -3.66 5.04 -21.14
N ALA A 269 -3.61 5.73 -20.00
CA ALA A 269 -2.65 6.81 -19.80
C ALA A 269 -1.22 6.30 -19.62
N CYS A 270 -1.03 5.18 -18.90
CA CYS A 270 0.29 4.56 -18.78
C CYS A 270 0.77 3.92 -20.08
N ASN A 271 -0.14 3.41 -20.91
CA ASN A 271 0.18 2.89 -22.24
C ASN A 271 0.77 3.98 -23.11
N ALA A 272 0.12 5.15 -23.15
CA ALA A 272 0.61 6.31 -23.87
C ALA A 272 2.00 6.76 -23.37
N GLU A 273 2.22 6.75 -22.05
CA GLU A 273 3.48 7.18 -21.42
C GLU A 273 4.67 6.32 -21.82
N VAL A 274 4.47 5.01 -22.05
CA VAL A 274 5.54 4.10 -22.51
C VAL A 274 5.54 3.86 -24.02
N GLY A 275 4.72 4.62 -24.77
CA GLY A 275 4.59 4.47 -26.22
C GLY A 275 3.95 3.15 -26.67
N TRP A 276 3.22 2.47 -25.77
CA TRP A 276 2.48 1.26 -26.12
C TRP A 276 1.16 1.63 -26.81
N LYS A 277 0.98 1.14 -28.05
CA LYS A 277 -0.29 1.15 -28.77
C LYS A 277 -0.86 -0.27 -28.73
N PRO A 278 -2.08 -0.48 -28.20
CA PRO A 278 -2.71 -1.79 -28.14
C PRO A 278 -2.90 -2.42 -29.54
#